data_AF-A0A5N6IT57-F1
#
_entry.id   AF-A0A5N6IT57-F1
#
_cell.length_a   1.000
_cell.length_b   1.000
_cell.length_c   1.000
_cell.angle_alpha   90.00
_cell.angle_beta   90.00
_cell.angle_gamma   90.00
#
_symmetry.space_group_name_H-M   'P 1'
#
loop_
_entity.id
_entity.type
_entity.pdbx_description
1 polymer ?
#
loop_
_entity_poly.entity_id
_entity_poly.type
_entity_poly.pdbx_seq_one_letter_code
_entity_poly.pdbx_strand_id
1 'polypeptide(L)'
;MTEVERAAFRARRAAQTRGYRAKKKAENEPKPPRIAQRADDVFQSEKAKLQQRAVHARHRLKKVEAAGDAQRIEEAELALKIARVERWEFAVEHGNSVEIVPSKEDRRMVNEHRAKHASNTNIDRIMLIILYPESLNTSLSFAVL
;
A
#
# COMPACT_ATOMS: atom_id res chain seq x y z
N MET A 1 43.84 -55.00 -1.75
CA MET A 1 43.28 -53.91 -0.94
C MET A 1 44.05 -53.81 0.36
N THR A 2 45.08 -52.97 0.37
CA THR A 2 45.91 -52.68 1.54
C THR A 2 45.16 -51.78 2.53
N GLU A 3 45.62 -51.69 3.78
CA GLU A 3 44.99 -50.85 4.80
C GLU A 3 44.99 -49.36 4.41
N VAL A 4 46.03 -48.92 3.69
CA VAL A 4 46.17 -47.56 3.15
C VAL A 4 45.08 -47.25 2.12
N GLU A 5 44.80 -48.20 1.21
CA GLU A 5 43.74 -48.05 0.21
C GLU A 5 42.35 -47.99 0.84
N ARG A 6 42.13 -48.77 1.92
CA ARG A 6 40.87 -48.71 2.69
C ARG A 6 40.71 -47.37 3.42
N ALA A 7 41.78 -46.82 4.00
CA ALA A 7 41.75 -45.53 4.67
C ALA A 7 41.47 -44.39 3.69
N ALA A 8 42.14 -44.39 2.53
CA ALA A 8 41.92 -43.40 1.47
C ALA A 8 40.49 -43.45 0.93
N PHE A 9 39.92 -44.65 0.75
CA PHE A 9 38.53 -44.81 0.34
C PHE A 9 37.53 -44.28 1.36
N ARG A 10 37.74 -44.56 2.66
CA ARG A 10 36.91 -44.04 3.76
C ARG A 10 36.99 -42.51 3.83
N ALA A 11 38.19 -41.93 3.68
CA ALA A 11 38.40 -40.49 3.66
C ALA A 11 37.66 -39.81 2.50
N ARG A 12 37.77 -40.37 1.28
CA ARG A 12 37.03 -39.88 0.10
C ARG A 12 35.52 -39.93 0.31
N ARG A 13 34.99 -41.04 0.82
CA ARG A 13 33.56 -41.21 1.07
C ARG A 13 33.05 -40.22 2.12
N ALA A 14 33.82 -39.97 3.17
CA ALA A 14 33.49 -38.99 4.19
C ALA A 14 33.47 -37.56 3.62
N ALA A 15 34.44 -37.19 2.78
CA ALA A 15 34.50 -35.89 2.12
C ALA A 15 33.30 -35.68 1.18
N GLN A 16 32.95 -36.67 0.36
CA GLN A 16 31.77 -36.61 -0.51
C GLN A 16 30.46 -36.45 0.28
N THR A 17 30.33 -37.18 1.41
CA THR A 17 29.13 -37.12 2.25
C THR A 17 28.99 -35.75 2.92
N ARG A 18 30.12 -35.15 3.35
CA ARG A 18 30.15 -33.78 3.89
C ARG A 18 29.77 -32.74 2.83
N GLY A 19 30.33 -32.84 1.62
CA GLY A 19 29.98 -31.96 0.50
C GLY A 19 28.50 -32.05 0.11
N TYR A 20 27.95 -33.27 0.05
CA TYR A 20 26.53 -33.48 -0.22
C TYR A 20 25.63 -32.87 0.87
N ARG A 21 25.99 -33.04 2.15
CA ARG A 21 25.24 -32.44 3.28
C ARG A 21 25.33 -30.91 3.28
N ALA A 22 26.49 -30.34 2.97
CA ALA A 22 26.66 -28.90 2.87
C ALA A 22 25.80 -28.32 1.72
N LYS A 23 25.83 -28.97 0.55
CA LYS A 23 24.99 -28.59 -0.59
C LYS A 23 23.49 -28.68 -0.25
N LYS A 24 23.07 -29.75 0.44
CA LYS A 24 21.67 -29.90 0.88
C LYS A 24 21.25 -28.90 1.95
N LYS A 25 22.17 -28.42 2.80
CA LYS A 25 21.86 -27.34 3.75
C LYS A 25 21.71 -25.99 3.05
N ALA A 26 22.53 -25.70 2.04
CA ALA A 26 22.41 -24.47 1.24
C ALA A 26 21.14 -24.47 0.37
N GLU A 27 20.78 -25.61 -0.22
CA GLU A 27 19.51 -25.75 -0.97
C GLU A 27 18.26 -25.66 -0.07
N ASN A 28 18.39 -25.93 1.23
CA ASN A 28 17.31 -25.85 2.22
C ASN A 28 17.49 -24.68 3.19
N GLU A 29 18.15 -23.61 2.78
CA GLU A 29 18.07 -22.36 3.54
C GLU A 29 16.58 -22.00 3.71
N PRO A 30 16.11 -21.76 4.94
CA PRO A 30 14.73 -21.39 5.16
C PRO A 30 14.47 -20.08 4.41
N LYS A 31 13.47 -20.11 3.51
CA LYS A 31 12.93 -18.89 2.90
C LYS A 31 12.68 -17.87 4.01
N PRO A 32 12.97 -16.58 3.78
CA PRO A 32 12.82 -15.55 4.81
C PRO A 32 11.41 -15.61 5.42
N PRO A 33 11.28 -15.36 6.73
CA PRO A 33 10.04 -15.59 7.46
C PRO A 33 8.88 -14.82 6.83
N ARG A 34 7.72 -15.48 6.67
CA ARG A 34 6.44 -14.98 6.12
C ARG A 34 6.00 -13.60 6.64
N ILE A 35 6.57 -13.11 7.73
CA ILE A 35 6.21 -11.85 8.38
C ILE A 35 6.72 -10.65 7.57
N ALA A 36 7.94 -10.71 7.02
CA ALA A 36 8.48 -9.65 6.15
C ALA A 36 7.70 -9.56 4.82
N GLN A 37 7.31 -10.72 4.27
CA GLN A 37 6.50 -10.81 3.05
C GLN A 37 5.14 -10.10 3.18
N ARG A 38 4.47 -10.20 4.34
CA ARG A 38 3.16 -9.56 4.54
C ARG A 38 3.22 -8.02 4.52
N ALA A 39 4.27 -7.42 5.07
CA ALA A 39 4.42 -5.96 5.07
C ALA A 39 4.74 -5.45 3.66
N ASP A 40 5.61 -6.16 2.92
CA ASP A 40 5.88 -5.89 1.52
C ASP A 40 4.62 -6.06 0.66
N ASP A 41 3.80 -7.09 0.90
CA ASP A 41 2.54 -7.32 0.19
C ASP A 41 1.54 -6.17 0.41
N VAL A 42 1.40 -5.67 1.64
CA VAL A 42 0.52 -4.53 1.94
C VAL A 42 1.00 -3.27 1.23
N PHE A 43 2.29 -2.97 1.30
CA PHE A 43 2.88 -1.81 0.63
C PHE A 43 2.69 -1.87 -0.90
N GLN A 44 2.98 -3.02 -1.52
CA GLN A 44 2.78 -3.19 -2.97
C GLN A 44 1.29 -3.12 -3.34
N SER A 45 0.40 -3.62 -2.48
CA SER A 45 -1.04 -3.55 -2.71
C SER A 45 -1.57 -2.11 -2.68
N GLU A 46 -1.14 -1.29 -1.71
CA GLU A 46 -1.52 0.13 -1.62
C GLU A 46 -0.96 0.93 -2.81
N LYS A 47 0.30 0.68 -3.17
CA LYS A 47 0.91 1.26 -4.38
C LYS A 47 0.09 0.93 -5.64
N ALA A 48 -0.32 -0.33 -5.80
CA ALA A 48 -1.13 -0.78 -6.93
C ALA A 48 -2.52 -0.14 -6.93
N LYS A 49 -3.18 -0.02 -5.77
CA LYS A 49 -4.47 0.68 -5.64
C LYS A 49 -4.38 2.14 -6.07
N LEU A 50 -3.37 2.88 -5.58
CA LEU A 50 -3.16 4.29 -5.94
C LEU A 50 -2.86 4.45 -7.44
N GLN A 51 -2.08 3.53 -8.01
CA GLN A 51 -1.81 3.52 -9.45
C GLN A 51 -3.09 3.25 -10.27
N GLN A 52 -3.89 2.25 -9.88
CA GLN A 52 -5.17 1.98 -10.53
C GLN A 52 -6.11 3.17 -10.42
N ARG A 53 -6.19 3.82 -9.26
CA ARG A 53 -7.02 5.03 -9.06
C ARG A 53 -6.65 6.14 -10.03
N ALA A 54 -5.36 6.40 -10.22
CA ALA A 54 -4.89 7.40 -11.19
C ALA A 54 -5.24 7.03 -12.65
N VAL A 55 -5.13 5.75 -13.02
CA VAL A 55 -5.51 5.25 -14.36
C VAL A 55 -7.02 5.40 -14.58
N HIS A 56 -7.84 5.00 -13.62
CA HIS A 56 -9.29 5.13 -13.69
C HIS A 56 -9.73 6.59 -13.78
N ALA A 57 -9.14 7.48 -12.97
CA ALA A 57 -9.43 8.91 -13.02
C ALA A 57 -9.09 9.51 -14.40
N ARG A 58 -7.95 9.15 -14.98
CA ARG A 58 -7.57 9.58 -16.33
C ARG A 58 -8.55 9.09 -17.39
N HIS A 59 -8.96 7.83 -17.31
CA HIS A 59 -9.93 7.26 -18.25
C HIS A 59 -11.31 7.89 -18.10
N ARG A 60 -11.73 8.19 -16.87
CA ARG A 60 -12.98 8.92 -16.59
C ARG A 60 -12.91 10.32 -17.19
N LEU A 61 -11.83 11.07 -16.98
CA LEU A 61 -11.66 12.40 -17.56
C LEU A 61 -11.84 12.36 -19.09
N LYS A 62 -11.14 11.46 -19.80
CA LYS A 62 -11.29 11.30 -21.25
C LYS A 62 -12.73 11.04 -21.70
N LYS A 63 -13.47 10.21 -20.94
CA LYS A 63 -14.88 9.89 -21.26
C LYS A 63 -15.78 11.10 -21.08
N VAL A 64 -15.53 11.91 -20.05
CA VAL A 64 -16.35 13.07 -19.74
C VAL A 64 -16.01 14.25 -20.65
N GLU A 65 -14.73 14.42 -21.00
CA GLU A 65 -14.28 15.35 -22.06
C GLU A 65 -14.99 15.06 -23.39
N ALA A 66 -15.09 13.77 -23.76
CA ALA A 66 -15.82 13.37 -24.96
C ALA A 66 -17.33 13.65 -24.89
N ALA A 67 -17.91 13.73 -23.69
CA ALA A 67 -19.32 14.05 -23.49
C ALA A 67 -19.60 15.57 -23.46
N GLY A 68 -18.57 16.41 -23.27
CA GLY A 68 -18.68 17.88 -23.33
C GLY A 68 -19.35 18.55 -22.11
N ASP A 69 -19.52 17.84 -21.00
CA ASP A 69 -20.12 18.39 -19.77
C ASP A 69 -19.04 19.10 -18.93
N ALA A 70 -19.03 20.43 -18.96
CA ALA A 70 -18.00 21.26 -18.32
C ALA A 70 -17.87 21.00 -16.81
N GLN A 71 -18.99 20.87 -16.09
CA GLN A 71 -18.96 20.64 -14.64
C GLN A 71 -18.36 19.27 -14.32
N ARG A 72 -18.76 18.24 -15.06
CA ARG A 72 -18.22 16.89 -14.86
C ARG A 72 -16.77 16.77 -15.29
N ILE A 73 -16.31 17.57 -16.26
CA ILE A 73 -14.90 17.65 -16.66
C ILE A 73 -14.08 18.19 -15.49
N GLU A 74 -14.48 19.32 -14.89
CA GLU A 74 -13.79 19.92 -13.74
C GLU A 74 -13.71 18.94 -12.56
N GLU A 75 -14.80 18.23 -12.25
CA GLU A 75 -14.82 17.19 -11.22
C GLU A 75 -13.85 16.04 -11.54
N ALA A 76 -13.80 15.59 -12.80
CA ALA A 76 -12.92 14.52 -13.23
C ALA A 76 -11.44 14.95 -13.23
N GLU A 77 -11.15 16.21 -13.56
CA GLU A 77 -9.81 16.80 -13.46
C GLU A 77 -9.35 16.86 -12.00
N LEU A 78 -10.21 17.33 -11.10
CA LEU A 78 -9.92 17.37 -9.67
C LEU A 78 -9.65 15.96 -9.12
N ALA A 79 -10.47 14.98 -9.51
CA ALA A 79 -10.25 13.58 -9.12
C ALA A 79 -8.89 13.03 -9.61
N LEU A 80 -8.46 13.41 -10.82
CA LEU A 80 -7.15 13.04 -11.34
C LEU A 80 -6.01 13.72 -10.58
N LYS A 81 -6.15 15.01 -10.25
CA LYS A 81 -5.18 15.77 -9.43
C LYS A 81 -5.03 15.15 -8.04
N ILE A 82 -6.14 14.80 -7.38
CA ILE A 82 -6.13 14.11 -6.08
C ILE A 82 -5.36 12.79 -6.18
N ALA A 83 -5.69 11.93 -7.16
CA ALA A 83 -5.04 10.63 -7.30
C ALA A 83 -3.52 10.74 -7.56
N ARG A 84 -3.09 11.77 -8.29
CA ARG A 84 -1.66 12.04 -8.53
C ARG A 84 -0.95 12.51 -7.26
N VAL A 85 -1.58 13.39 -6.49
CA VAL A 85 -1.04 13.90 -5.22
C VAL A 85 -0.91 12.77 -4.20
N GLU A 86 -1.95 11.94 -4.02
CA GLU A 86 -1.89 10.79 -3.11
C GLU A 86 -0.78 9.81 -3.47
N ARG A 87 -0.61 9.49 -4.76
CA ARG A 87 0.48 8.61 -5.22
C ARG A 87 1.86 9.21 -4.95
N TRP A 88 2.01 10.52 -5.09
CA TRP A 88 3.26 11.23 -4.79
C TRP A 88 3.53 11.28 -3.29
N GLU A 89 2.53 11.64 -2.47
CA GLU A 89 2.61 11.65 -1.00
C GLU A 89 3.02 10.27 -0.47
N PHE A 90 2.36 9.21 -0.96
CA PHE A 90 2.68 7.83 -0.61
C PHE A 90 4.13 7.46 -0.93
N ALA A 91 4.61 7.84 -2.11
CA ALA A 91 5.99 7.53 -2.48
C ALA A 91 7.02 8.34 -1.68
N VAL A 92 6.74 9.61 -1.36
CA VAL A 92 7.59 10.44 -0.50
C VAL A 92 7.68 9.86 0.91
N GLU A 93 6.54 9.48 1.50
CA GLU A 93 6.47 8.86 2.83
C GLU A 93 7.33 7.59 2.92
N HIS A 94 7.39 6.83 1.83
CA HIS A 94 8.12 5.56 1.77
C HIS A 94 9.50 5.67 1.11
N GLY A 95 10.05 6.88 0.94
CA GLY A 95 11.40 7.10 0.41
C GLY A 95 11.61 6.65 -1.03
N ASN A 96 10.54 6.50 -1.82
CA ASN A 96 10.62 6.07 -3.21
C ASN A 96 10.79 7.26 -4.15
N SER A 97 11.63 7.09 -5.17
CA SER A 97 11.73 8.07 -6.27
C SER A 97 10.44 8.08 -7.08
N VAL A 98 9.89 9.28 -7.31
CA VAL A 98 8.74 9.49 -8.18
C VAL A 98 9.20 10.24 -9.42
N GLU A 99 8.89 9.70 -10.59
CA GLU A 99 9.18 10.35 -11.87
C GLU A 99 8.31 11.59 -12.09
N ILE A 100 7.05 11.54 -11.63
CA ILE A 100 6.07 12.61 -11.84
C ILE A 100 5.77 13.27 -10.49
N VAL A 101 6.26 14.50 -10.36
CA VAL A 101 6.03 15.34 -9.19
C VAL A 101 4.84 16.28 -9.47
N PRO A 102 3.75 16.24 -8.69
CA PRO A 102 2.64 17.17 -8.84
C PRO A 102 3.10 18.61 -8.64
N SER A 103 2.51 19.54 -9.39
CA SER A 103 2.82 20.97 -9.29
C SER A 103 2.45 21.52 -7.90
N LYS A 104 3.05 22.66 -7.52
CA LYS A 104 2.70 23.33 -6.25
C LYS A 104 1.21 23.70 -6.21
N GLU A 105 0.66 24.14 -7.34
CA GLU A 105 -0.74 24.53 -7.45
C GLU A 105 -1.69 23.33 -7.33
N ASP A 106 -1.35 22.20 -7.95
CA ASP A 106 -2.15 20.96 -7.82
C ASP A 106 -2.24 20.51 -6.35
N ARG A 107 -1.13 20.57 -5.62
CA ARG A 107 -1.10 20.24 -4.18
C ARG A 107 -1.96 21.21 -3.38
N ARG A 108 -1.87 22.50 -3.68
CA ARG A 108 -2.68 23.53 -3.02
C ARG A 108 -4.17 23.29 -3.23
N MET A 109 -4.61 23.10 -4.48
CA MET A 109 -6.01 22.80 -4.81
C MET A 109 -6.51 21.54 -4.10
N VAL A 110 -5.70 20.47 -4.07
CA VAL A 110 -6.06 19.23 -3.37
C VAL A 110 -6.19 19.45 -1.87
N ASN A 111 -5.28 20.21 -1.26
CA ASN A 111 -5.34 20.53 0.17
C ASN A 111 -6.54 21.40 0.52
N GLU A 112 -6.87 22.40 -0.29
CA GLU A 112 -8.07 23.22 -0.12
C GLU A 112 -9.35 22.36 -0.26
N HIS A 113 -9.40 21.46 -1.23
CA HIS A 113 -10.52 20.52 -1.39
C HIS A 113 -10.66 19.60 -0.17
N ARG A 114 -9.55 19.01 0.33
CA ARG A 114 -9.54 18.17 1.53
C ARG A 114 -10.01 18.95 2.77
N ALA A 115 -9.57 20.21 2.93
CA ALA A 115 -9.98 21.07 4.03
C ALA A 115 -11.49 21.40 3.99
N LYS A 116 -12.03 21.73 2.82
CA LYS A 116 -13.48 21.96 2.62
C LYS A 116 -14.30 20.70 2.91
N HIS A 117 -13.82 19.54 2.49
CA HIS A 117 -14.50 18.28 2.77
C HIS A 117 -14.50 17.96 4.27
N ALA A 118 -13.40 18.23 4.97
CA ALA A 118 -13.30 18.06 6.42
C ALA A 118 -14.24 18.99 7.20
N SER A 119 -14.34 20.27 6.80
CA SER A 119 -15.29 21.21 7.43
C SER A 119 -16.74 20.77 7.24
N ASN A 120 -17.09 20.30 6.04
CA ASN A 120 -18.45 19.83 5.75
C ASN A 120 -18.81 18.58 6.58
N THR A 121 -17.89 17.62 6.69
CA THR A 121 -18.13 16.43 7.53
C THR A 121 -18.31 16.76 9.01
N ASN A 122 -17.64 17.80 9.51
CA ASN A 122 -17.84 18.25 10.90
C ASN A 122 -19.21 18.90 11.08
N ILE A 123 -19.69 19.67 10.11
CA ILE A 123 -21.04 20.25 10.14
C ILE A 123 -22.09 19.15 10.10
N ASP A 124 -21.95 18.15 9.21
CA ASP A 124 -22.88 17.03 9.11
C ASP A 124 -22.94 16.21 10.41
N ARG A 125 -21.77 15.98 11.04
CA ARG A 125 -21.70 15.33 12.35
C ARG A 125 -22.39 16.12 13.45
N ILE A 126 -22.17 17.44 13.50
CA ILE A 126 -22.83 18.32 14.49
C ILE A 126 -24.34 18.35 14.26
N MET A 127 -24.79 18.45 13.00
CA MET A 127 -26.22 18.38 12.66
C MET A 127 -26.84 17.03 13.05
N LEU A 128 -26.14 15.92 12.84
CA LEU A 128 -26.61 14.60 13.27
C LEU A 128 -26.79 14.53 14.80
N ILE A 129 -25.87 15.11 15.56
CA ILE A 129 -25.93 15.19 17.03
C ILE A 129 -27.11 16.06 17.49
N ILE A 130 -27.37 17.18 16.81
CA ILE A 130 -28.49 18.08 17.13
C ILE A 130 -29.84 17.45 16.77
N LEU A 131 -29.93 16.75 15.64
CA LEU A 131 -31.19 16.17 15.14
C LEU A 131 -31.54 14.82 15.77
N TYR A 132 -30.56 14.07 16.28
CA TYR A 132 -30.77 12.75 16.89
C TYR A 132 -30.05 12.61 18.25
N PRO A 133 -30.39 13.42 19.26
CA PRO A 133 -29.69 13.43 20.55
C PRO A 133 -29.83 12.11 21.32
N GLU A 134 -30.89 11.32 21.07
CA GLU A 134 -31.16 10.05 21.77
C GLU A 134 -30.29 8.87 21.29
N SER A 135 -29.65 8.98 20.11
CA SER A 135 -28.85 7.90 19.51
C SER A 135 -27.46 7.70 20.13
N LEU A 136 -27.03 8.60 21.01
CA LEU A 136 -25.73 8.56 21.68
C LEU A 136 -25.77 8.01 23.12
N ASN A 137 -26.95 7.72 23.66
CA ASN A 137 -27.12 7.27 25.05
C ASN A 137 -27.10 5.74 25.25
N THR A 138 -26.91 4.95 24.20
CA THR A 138 -26.93 3.47 24.32
C THR A 138 -25.58 2.81 24.57
N SER A 139 -24.47 3.55 24.77
CA SER A 139 -23.16 2.95 25.07
C SER A 139 -22.53 3.34 26.43
N LEU A 140 -23.22 4.08 27.29
CA LEU A 140 -22.71 4.46 28.62
C LEU A 140 -23.43 3.79 29.80
N SER A 141 -24.27 2.78 29.55
CA SER A 141 -25.03 2.07 30.58
C SER A 141 -24.46 0.70 30.99
N PHE A 142 -23.19 0.39 30.68
CA PHE A 142 -22.53 -0.87 31.11
C PHE A 142 -21.34 -0.66 32.07
N ALA A 143 -21.41 0.35 32.95
CA ALA A 143 -20.37 0.54 33.97
C ALA A 143 -20.91 1.04 35.31
N VAL A 144 -22.06 0.55 35.77
CA VAL A 144 -22.38 0.51 37.22
C VAL A 144 -23.25 -0.71 37.48
N LEU A 145 -22.64 -1.76 38.01
CA LEU A 145 -23.21 -2.68 39.01
C LEU A 145 -22.05 -3.47 39.64
#